data_AF-A0A1T4YZM2-F1
#
_entry.id   AF-A0A1T4YZM2-F1
#
_cell.length_a   1.000
_cell.length_b   1.000
_cell.length_c   1.000
_cell.angle_alpha   90.00
_cell.angle_beta   90.00
_cell.angle_gamma   90.00
#
_symmetry.space_group_name_H-M   'P 1'
#
loop_
_entity.id
_entity.type
_entity.pdbx_description
1 polymer ?
#
loop_
_entity_poly.entity_id
_entity_poly.type
_entity_poly.pdbx_seq_one_letter_code
_entity_poly.pdbx_strand_id
1 'polypeptide(L)'
;MSWLYLASVIGAGFCMGLVDHRWRLFLFRKSSYALVVLAVGFVFFLVWDVVAIRLEVYARGESPAMTGIEVARELPLEELFFIVFLTYVTGVLHGLFTMLLDRRAVAR
;
A
#
# COMPACT_ATOMS: atom_id res chain seq x y z
N MET A 1 -15.54 4.63 -17.43
CA MET A 1 -14.13 4.18 -17.40
C MET A 1 -13.27 5.39 -17.18
N SER A 2 -12.74 5.51 -15.97
CA SER A 2 -11.98 6.66 -15.49
C SER A 2 -10.68 6.20 -14.86
N TRP A 3 -9.66 7.05 -14.85
CA TRP A 3 -8.36 6.75 -14.24
C TRP A 3 -8.23 7.35 -12.83
N LEU A 4 -9.31 7.91 -12.30
CA LEU A 4 -9.28 8.65 -11.04
C LEU A 4 -8.84 7.79 -9.86
N TYR A 5 -9.29 6.54 -9.77
CA TYR A 5 -8.90 5.70 -8.63
C TYR A 5 -7.40 5.40 -8.64
N LEU A 6 -6.88 4.91 -9.76
CA LEU A 6 -5.45 4.64 -9.92
C LEU A 6 -4.60 5.91 -9.70
N ALA A 7 -5.01 7.04 -10.29
CA ALA A 7 -4.32 8.32 -10.11
C ALA A 7 -4.33 8.78 -8.65
N SER A 8 -5.43 8.54 -7.93
CA SER A 8 -5.54 8.89 -6.51
C SER A 8 -4.62 8.03 -5.65
N VAL A 9 -4.54 6.72 -5.92
CA VAL A 9 -3.63 5.79 -5.21
C VAL A 9 -2.17 6.16 -5.49
N ILE A 10 -1.81 6.39 -6.75
CA ILE A 10 -0.45 6.79 -7.13
C ILE A 10 -0.10 8.15 -6.52
N GLY A 11 -1.01 9.12 -6.58
CA GLY A 11 -0.83 10.45 -5.99
C GLY A 11 -0.63 10.39 -4.48
N ALA A 12 -1.48 9.64 -3.77
CA ALA A 12 -1.33 9.41 -2.33
C ALA A 12 -0.02 8.68 -2.00
N GLY A 13 0.34 7.65 -2.78
CA GLY A 13 1.61 6.93 -2.65
C GLY A 13 2.82 7.83 -2.83
N PHE A 14 2.79 8.74 -3.82
CA PHE A 14 3.84 9.72 -4.05
C PHE A 14 3.97 10.68 -2.87
N CYS A 15 2.86 11.25 -2.38
CA CYS A 15 2.86 12.10 -1.19
C CYS A 15 3.45 11.37 0.02
N MET A 16 3.11 10.10 0.22
CA MET A 16 3.68 9.29 1.29
C MET A 16 5.17 9.01 1.09
N GLY A 17 5.60 8.85 -0.17
CA GLY A 17 7.00 8.76 -0.56
C GLY A 17 7.81 10.00 -0.19
N LEU A 18 7.24 11.20 -0.38
CA LEU A 18 7.87 12.45 0.03
C LEU A 18 8.02 12.53 1.56
N VAL A 19 7.01 12.10 2.31
CA VAL A 19 7.06 12.00 3.78
C VAL A 19 8.18 11.04 4.22
N ASP A 20 8.19 9.83 3.66
CA ASP A 20 9.22 8.84 3.97
C ASP A 20 10.62 9.33 3.61
N HIS A 21 10.79 10.04 2.49
CA HIS A 21 12.07 10.63 2.10
C HIS A 21 12.51 11.72 3.09
N ARG A 22 11.59 12.61 3.48
CA ARG A 22 11.87 13.77 4.34
C ARG A 22 12.35 13.38 5.74
N TRP A 23 11.79 12.31 6.30
CA TRP A 23 12.10 11.84 7.66
C TRP A 23 12.85 10.50 7.70
N ARG A 24 13.11 9.88 6.55
CA ARG A 24 13.82 8.59 6.41
C ARG A 24 13.23 7.53 7.34
N LEU A 25 11.94 7.22 7.16
CA LEU A 25 11.15 6.45 8.11
C LEU A 25 11.23 4.93 7.84
N PHE A 26 11.09 4.53 6.58
CA PHE A 26 10.94 3.15 6.17
C PHE A 26 11.87 2.81 5.00
N LEU A 27 11.50 3.19 3.76
CA LEU A 27 12.25 2.80 2.56
C LEU A 27 13.58 3.56 2.48
N PHE A 28 13.58 4.83 2.85
CA PHE A 28 14.80 5.65 2.89
C PHE A 28 15.65 5.46 4.17
N ARG A 29 15.17 4.65 5.13
CA ARG A 29 15.93 4.25 6.32
C ARG A 29 16.79 3.01 6.06
N LYS A 30 16.17 1.95 5.57
CA LYS A 30 16.81 0.66 5.23
C LYS A 30 16.08 0.00 4.06
N SER A 31 16.48 0.37 2.84
CA SER A 31 15.78 -0.01 1.61
C SER A 31 15.66 -1.53 1.42
N SER A 32 16.70 -2.31 1.72
CA SER A 32 16.67 -3.78 1.55
C SER A 32 15.57 -4.44 2.39
N TYR A 33 15.48 -4.09 3.67
CA TYR A 33 14.45 -4.61 4.57
C TYR A 33 13.06 -4.10 4.20
N ALA A 34 12.94 -2.83 3.83
CA ALA A 34 11.67 -2.25 3.39
C ALA A 34 11.14 -2.96 2.15
N LEU A 35 11.99 -3.25 1.17
CA LEU A 35 11.61 -4.00 -0.03
C LEU A 35 11.15 -5.42 0.29
N VAL A 36 11.84 -6.12 1.21
CA VAL A 36 11.41 -7.46 1.66
C VAL A 36 10.03 -7.40 2.33
N VAL A 37 9.80 -6.44 3.22
CA VAL A 37 8.51 -6.26 3.89
C VAL A 37 7.41 -5.93 2.89
N LEU A 38 7.68 -5.05 1.92
CA LEU A 38 6.74 -4.71 0.85
C LEU A 38 6.41 -5.94 0.00
N ALA A 39 7.42 -6.72 -0.41
CA ALA A 39 7.23 -7.91 -1.22
C ALA A 39 6.41 -8.98 -0.48
N VAL A 40 6.76 -9.24 0.79
CA VAL A 40 6.04 -10.21 1.63
C VAL A 40 4.60 -9.77 1.88
N GLY A 41 4.39 -8.50 2.25
CA GLY A 41 3.05 -7.95 2.46
C GLY A 41 2.23 -8.00 1.18
N PHE A 42 2.81 -7.62 0.04
CA PHE A 42 2.14 -7.66 -1.26
C PHE A 42 1.70 -9.08 -1.61
N VAL A 43 2.60 -10.06 -1.52
CA VAL A 43 2.27 -11.47 -1.81
C VAL A 43 1.20 -11.98 -0.83
N PHE A 44 1.31 -11.66 0.45
CA PHE A 44 0.34 -12.09 1.46
C PHE A 44 -1.07 -11.58 1.16
N PHE A 45 -1.24 -10.27 0.94
CA PHE A 45 -2.55 -9.69 0.63
C PHE A 45 -3.07 -10.15 -0.73
N LEU A 46 -2.19 -10.31 -1.73
CA LEU A 46 -2.60 -10.82 -3.03
C LEU A 46 -3.12 -12.26 -2.94
N VAL A 47 -2.45 -13.13 -2.17
CA VAL A 47 -2.95 -14.49 -1.90
C VAL A 47 -4.29 -14.44 -1.19
N TRP A 48 -4.44 -13.55 -0.21
CA TRP A 48 -5.70 -13.37 0.50
C TRP A 48 -6.84 -12.93 -0.44
N ASP A 49 -6.60 -11.95 -1.32
CA ASP A 49 -7.57 -11.50 -2.30
C ASP A 49 -8.01 -12.62 -3.23
N VAL A 50 -7.06 -13.40 -3.75
CA VAL A 50 -7.36 -14.55 -4.60
C VAL A 50 -8.23 -15.58 -3.86
N VAL A 51 -7.93 -15.85 -2.59
CA VAL A 51 -8.74 -16.76 -1.76
C VAL A 51 -10.15 -16.18 -1.56
N ALA A 52 -10.28 -14.90 -1.24
CA ALA A 52 -11.56 -14.25 -1.01
C ALA A 52 -12.44 -14.19 -2.27
N ILE A 53 -11.85 -13.93 -3.44
CA ILE A 53 -12.53 -14.00 -4.75
C ILE A 53 -13.00 -15.43 -5.03
N ARG A 54 -12.16 -16.43 -4.75
CA ARG A 54 -12.52 -17.85 -4.96
C ARG A 54 -13.64 -18.33 -4.04
N LEU A 55 -13.77 -17.72 -2.87
CA LEU A 55 -14.85 -17.98 -1.91
C LEU A 55 -16.11 -17.14 -2.20
N GLU A 56 -16.14 -16.37 -3.30
CA GLU A 56 -17.25 -15.47 -3.67
C GLU A 56 -17.57 -14.42 -2.58
N VAL A 57 -16.61 -14.15 -1.70
CA VAL A 57 -16.71 -13.13 -0.64
C VAL A 57 -16.43 -11.74 -1.21
N TYR A 58 -15.51 -11.68 -2.16
CA TYR A 58 -15.22 -10.47 -2.92
C TYR A 58 -15.87 -10.54 -4.28
N ALA A 59 -16.55 -9.46 -4.63
CA ALA A 59 -17.06 -9.21 -5.97
C ALA A 59 -16.49 -7.87 -6.45
N ARG A 60 -16.27 -7.76 -7.76
CA ARG A 60 -15.87 -6.49 -8.37
C ARG A 60 -16.92 -5.42 -8.08
N GLY A 61 -16.51 -4.33 -7.43
CA GLY A 61 -17.36 -3.15 -7.32
C GLY A 61 -17.55 -2.49 -8.69
N GLU A 62 -18.79 -2.19 -9.07
CA GLU A 62 -19.09 -1.38 -10.26
C GLU A 62 -18.84 0.10 -9.94
N SER A 63 -17.57 0.51 -9.87
CA SER A 63 -17.22 1.92 -9.69
C SER A 63 -16.92 2.59 -11.03
N PRO A 64 -17.58 3.71 -11.37
CA PRO A 64 -17.30 4.47 -12.60
C PRO A 64 -15.90 5.10 -12.59
N ALA A 65 -15.24 5.16 -11.42
CA ALA A 65 -13.89 5.69 -11.23
C ALA A 65 -12.78 4.70 -11.64
N MET A 66 -13.12 3.45 -11.97
CA MET A 66 -12.16 2.41 -12.35
C MET A 66 -11.82 2.47 -13.84
N THR A 67 -10.59 2.05 -14.15
CA THR A 67 -10.04 1.97 -15.50
C THR A 67 -10.75 0.90 -16.33
N GLY A 68 -11.26 -0.14 -15.66
CA GLY A 68 -11.87 -1.30 -16.29
C GLY A 68 -10.87 -2.37 -16.73
N ILE A 69 -9.58 -2.21 -16.39
CA ILE A 69 -8.53 -3.20 -16.67
C ILE A 69 -8.53 -4.24 -15.54
N GLU A 70 -8.71 -5.51 -15.91
CA GLU A 70 -8.62 -6.64 -14.99
C GLU A 70 -7.33 -7.42 -15.20
N VAL A 71 -6.64 -7.72 -14.10
CA VAL A 71 -5.43 -8.56 -14.11
C VAL A 71 -5.80 -10.03 -14.04
N ALA A 72 -6.87 -10.35 -13.31
CA ALA A 72 -7.49 -11.66 -13.25
C ALA A 72 -9.01 -11.49 -13.08
N ARG A 73 -9.78 -12.58 -13.18
CA ARG A 73 -11.24 -12.57 -12.97
C ARG A 73 -11.55 -11.89 -11.63
N GLU A 74 -12.26 -10.76 -11.68
CA GLU A 74 -12.66 -9.94 -10.52
C GLU A 74 -11.51 -9.27 -9.75
N LEU A 75 -10.28 -9.27 -10.29
CA LEU A 75 -9.13 -8.59 -9.72
C LEU A 75 -8.73 -7.37 -10.59
N PRO A 76 -9.18 -6.16 -10.24
CA PRO A 76 -8.86 -4.94 -10.97
C PRO A 76 -7.39 -4.55 -10.80
N LEU A 77 -6.80 -3.94 -11.83
CA LEU A 77 -5.39 -3.52 -11.82
C LEU A 77 -5.07 -2.61 -10.63
N GLU A 78 -5.99 -1.72 -10.29
CA GLU A 78 -5.83 -0.73 -9.24
C GLU A 78 -5.68 -1.36 -7.85
N GLU A 79 -6.20 -2.57 -7.64
CA GLU A 79 -6.04 -3.31 -6.38
C GLU A 79 -4.57 -3.64 -6.13
N LEU A 80 -3.81 -3.99 -7.18
CA LEU A 80 -2.37 -4.25 -7.03
C LEU A 80 -1.63 -3.01 -6.52
N PHE A 81 -1.97 -1.84 -7.06
CA PHE A 81 -1.39 -0.57 -6.61
C PHE A 81 -1.86 -0.22 -5.20
N PHE A 82 -3.11 -0.53 -4.86
CA PHE A 82 -3.66 -0.33 -3.53
C PHE A 82 -2.96 -1.20 -2.50
N ILE A 83 -2.69 -2.48 -2.77
CA ILE A 83 -1.96 -3.38 -1.87
C ILE A 83 -0.53 -2.85 -1.64
N VAL A 84 0.16 -2.44 -2.71
CA VAL A 84 1.50 -1.83 -2.57
C VAL A 84 1.43 -0.56 -1.73
N PHE A 85 0.44 0.30 -1.98
CA PHE A 85 0.22 1.51 -1.20
C PHE A 85 -0.08 1.21 0.27
N LEU A 86 -0.95 0.24 0.55
CA LEU A 86 -1.38 -0.17 1.89
C LEU A 86 -0.20 -0.72 2.71
N THR A 87 0.59 -1.60 2.11
CA THR A 87 1.80 -2.14 2.75
C THR A 87 2.82 -1.04 2.98
N TYR A 88 3.00 -0.13 2.02
CA TYR A 88 3.92 0.99 2.13
C TYR A 88 3.52 2.00 3.21
N VAL A 89 2.28 2.49 3.20
CA VAL A 89 1.79 3.47 4.18
C VAL A 89 1.88 2.91 5.59
N THR A 90 1.60 1.62 5.78
CA THR A 90 1.75 0.93 7.07
C THR A 90 3.21 0.95 7.54
N GLY A 91 4.16 0.65 6.66
CA GLY A 91 5.59 0.71 6.97
C GLY A 91 6.07 2.12 7.34
N VAL A 92 5.62 3.14 6.61
CA VAL A 92 5.96 4.54 6.90
C VAL A 92 5.34 5.01 8.22
N LEU A 93 4.08 4.67 8.50
CA LEU A 93 3.42 4.97 9.77
C LEU A 93 4.13 4.31 10.95
N HIS A 94 4.51 3.04 10.81
CA HIS A 94 5.31 2.35 11.83
C HIS A 94 6.65 3.08 12.09
N GLY A 95 7.35 3.50 11.02
CA GLY A 95 8.56 4.32 11.13
C GLY A 95 8.31 5.66 11.84
N LEU A 96 7.19 6.32 11.56
CA LEU A 96 6.80 7.57 12.20
C LEU A 96 6.54 7.38 13.70
N PHE A 97 5.76 6.36 14.07
CA PHE A 97 5.42 6.08 15.47
C PHE A 97 6.66 5.71 16.29
N THR A 98 7.53 4.86 15.76
CA THR A 98 8.80 4.50 16.43
C THR A 98 9.66 5.75 16.67
N MET A 99 9.84 6.61 15.66
CA MET A 99 10.54 7.89 15.83
C MET A 99 9.92 8.78 16.91
N LEU A 100 8.59 8.90 16.96
CA LEU A 100 7.90 9.75 17.93
C LEU A 100 7.99 9.20 19.36
N LEU A 101 7.92 7.89 19.53
CA LEU A 101 8.04 7.24 20.84
C LEU A 101 9.46 7.34 21.40
N ASP A 102 10.49 7.14 20.57
CA ASP A 102 11.90 7.26 20.98
C ASP A 102 12.23 8.69 21.44
N ARG A 103 11.73 9.71 20.73
CA ARG A 103 11.90 11.12 21.12
C ARG A 103 11.26 11.45 22.47
N ARG A 104 10.12 10.83 22.79
CA ARG A 104 9.44 11.03 24.08
C ARG A 104 10.21 10.36 25.24
N ALA A 105 10.87 9.24 24.98
CA ALA A 105 11.67 8.55 25.98
C ALA A 105 12.92 9.35 26.39
N VAL A 106 13.56 10.04 25.44
CA VAL A 106 14.75 10.88 25.71
C VAL A 106 14.40 12.21 26.39
N ALA A 107 13.17 12.71 26.21
CA ALA A 107 12.72 13.97 26.79
C ALA A 107 12.19 13.83 28.25
N ARG A 108 12.09 12.62 28.78
CA ARG A 108 11.75 12.32 30.18
C ARG A 108 13.01 12.05 30.98
#